data_AF-A0A9D6LR38-F1
#
_entry.id   AF-A0A9D6LR38-F1
#
_cell.length_a   1.000
_cell.length_b   1.000
_cell.length_c   1.000
_cell.angle_alpha   90.00
_cell.angle_beta   90.00
_cell.angle_gamma   90.00
#
_symmetry.space_group_name_H-M   'P 1'
#
loop_
_entity.id
_entity.type
_entity.pdbx_description
1 polymer ?
#
loop_
_entity_poly.entity_id
_entity_poly.type
_entity_poly.pdbx_seq_one_letter_code
_entity_poly.pdbx_strand_id
1 'polypeptide(L)' 'MSMITSQEYKHLVRRQERIERELGVLREVVKQEAGEALIRPAVLKRWEKISRDLDHGKGRTFSSPAKMRQWLKRL' A
#
# COMPACT_ATOMS: atom_id res chain seq x y z
N MET A 1 18.74 21.81 -14.08
CA MET A 1 18.03 21.36 -12.86
C MET A 1 17.00 22.42 -12.52
N SER A 2 15.71 22.08 -12.41
CA SER A 2 14.69 23.06 -12.01
C SER A 2 14.86 23.36 -10.52
N MET A 3 15.12 24.63 -10.18
CA MET A 3 15.16 25.06 -8.79
C MET A 3 13.75 25.11 -8.23
N ILE A 4 13.53 24.34 -7.17
CA ILE A 4 12.27 24.32 -6.42
C ILE A 4 12.23 25.60 -5.58
N THR A 5 11.11 26.31 -5.61
CA THR A 5 10.95 27.52 -4.78
C THR A 5 10.82 27.14 -3.30
N SER A 6 11.17 28.07 -2.41
CA SER A 6 10.99 27.89 -0.95
C SER A 6 9.54 27.54 -0.56
N GLN A 7 8.57 28.05 -1.32
CA GLN A 7 7.15 27.80 -1.09
C GLN A 7 6.73 26.39 -1.50
N GLU A 8 7.20 25.90 -2.66
CA GLU A 8 6.97 24.52 -3.10
C GLU A 8 7.65 23.52 -2.16
N TYR A 9 8.86 23.81 -1.69
CA TYR A 9 9.55 22.99 -0.69
C TYR A 9 8.73 22.87 0.60
N LYS A 10 8.26 24.00 1.16
CA LYS A 10 7.39 24.00 2.35
C LYS A 10 6.10 23.21 2.14
N HIS A 11 5.51 23.29 0.94
CA HIS A 11 4.31 22.54 0.62
C HIS A 11 4.57 21.03 0.58
N LEU A 12 5.68 20.60 -0.04
CA LEU A 12 6.10 19.20 -0.09
C LEU A 12 6.36 18.63 1.31
N VAL A 13 7.06 19.38 2.16
CA VAL A 13 7.33 18.97 3.55
C VAL A 13 6.02 18.78 4.32
N ARG A 14 5.09 19.74 4.26
CA ARG A 14 3.78 19.61 4.94
C ARG A 14 2.97 18.43 4.42
N ARG A 15 3.02 18.17 3.12
CA ARG A 15 2.34 17.01 2.51
C ARG A 15 2.96 15.71 2.99
N GLN A 16 4.29 15.63 3.07
CA GLN A 16 5.02 14.48 3.58
C GLN A 16 4.68 14.20 5.04
N GLU A 17 4.73 15.22 5.91
CA GLU A 17 4.36 15.10 7.33
C GLU A 17 2.93 14.60 7.51
N ARG A 18 1.99 15.05 6.66
CA ARG A 18 0.60 14.59 6.69
C ARG A 18 0.50 13.11 6.32
N ILE A 19 1.17 12.70 5.24
CA ILE A 19 1.18 11.31 4.77
C ILE A 19 1.78 10.39 5.84
N GLU A 20 2.86 10.82 6.50
CA GLU A 20 3.50 10.06 7.57
C GLU A 20 2.58 9.87 8.78
N ARG A 21 1.81 10.89 9.15
CA ARG A 21 0.80 10.77 10.21
C ARG A 21 -0.33 9.81 9.83
N GLU A 22 -0.87 9.93 8.62
CA GLU A 22 -1.94 9.04 8.12
C GLU A 22 -1.45 7.58 8.06
N LEU A 23 -0.21 7.35 7.63
CA LEU A 23 0.44 6.03 7.66
C LEU A 23 0.64 5.50 9.10
N GLY A 24 0.99 6.38 10.04
CA GLY A 24 1.10 6.04 11.46
C GLY A 24 -0.22 5.51 12.02
N VAL A 25 -1.33 6.20 11.74
CA VAL A 25 -2.68 5.76 12.16
C VAL A 25 -3.04 4.41 11.54
N LEU A 26 -2.79 4.22 10.24
CA LEU A 26 -3.04 2.94 9.58
C LEU A 26 -2.21 1.80 10.18
N ARG A 27 -0.95 2.05 10.53
CA ARG A 27 -0.11 1.05 11.21
C ARG A 27 -0.67 0.66 12.56
N GLU A 28 -1.12 1.62 13.36
CA GLU A 28 -1.72 1.32 14.66
C GLU A 28 -3.06 0.59 14.52
N VAL A 29 -3.90 0.94 13.56
CA VAL A 29 -5.13 0.18 13.25
C VAL A 29 -4.80 -1.26 12.83
N VAL A 30 -3.80 -1.46 11.97
CA VAL A 30 -3.37 -2.81 11.58
C VAL A 30 -2.85 -3.60 12.79
N LYS A 31 -2.08 -2.98 13.69
CA LYS A 31 -1.60 -3.64 14.91
C LYS A 31 -2.73 -3.97 15.90
N GLN A 32 -3.72 -3.09 16.04
CA GLN A 32 -4.81 -3.24 17.00
C GLN A 32 -5.90 -4.20 16.51
N GLU A 33 -6.29 -4.11 15.24
CA GLU A 33 -7.36 -4.95 14.67
C GLU A 33 -6.88 -6.32 14.22
N ALA A 34 -5.63 -6.42 13.78
CA ALA A 34 -5.01 -7.68 13.45
C ALA A 34 -4.01 -8.03 14.54
N GLY A 35 -4.51 -8.56 15.66
CA GLY A 35 -3.63 -9.24 16.63
C GLY A 35 -2.68 -10.15 15.86
N GLU A 36 -1.39 -10.15 16.18
CA GLU A 36 -0.32 -10.75 15.35
C GLU A 36 -0.61 -12.18 14.84
N ALA A 37 -1.49 -12.93 15.50
CA ALA A 37 -2.01 -14.22 15.06
C ALA A 37 -2.91 -14.19 13.80
N LEU A 38 -3.62 -13.09 13.54
CA LEU A 38 -4.47 -12.85 12.36
C LEU A 38 -3.66 -12.34 11.16
N ILE A 39 -2.54 -11.67 11.40
CA ILE A 39 -1.62 -11.23 10.34
C ILE A 39 -0.84 -12.44 9.85
N ARG A 40 -1.42 -13.19 8.92
CA ARG A 40 -0.74 -14.32 8.28
C ARG A 40 0.41 -13.77 7.41
N PRO A 41 1.69 -14.03 7.72
CA PRO A 41 2.81 -13.50 6.94
C PRO A 41 2.76 -13.92 5.45
N ALA A 42 2.16 -15.07 5.18
CA ALA A 42 1.92 -15.56 3.82
C ALA A 42 0.91 -14.70 3.02
N VAL A 43 0.01 -13.98 3.68
CA VAL A 43 -0.92 -13.03 3.04
C VAL A 43 -0.19 -11.73 2.74
N LEU A 44 0.62 -11.22 3.68
CA LEU A 44 1.44 -10.03 3.47
C LEU A 44 2.44 -10.20 2.32
N LYS A 45 3.17 -11.32 2.28
CA LYS A 45 4.09 -11.63 1.16
C LYS A 45 3.36 -11.69 -0.19
N ARG A 46 2.12 -12.20 -0.20
CA ARG A 46 1.28 -12.21 -1.40
C ARG A 46 0.90 -10.80 -1.83
N TRP A 47 0.47 -9.95 -0.91
CA TRP A 47 0.13 -8.56 -1.21
C TRP A 47 1.34 -7.76 -1.68
N GLU A 48 2.51 -7.96 -1.08
CA GLU A 48 3.75 -7.32 -1.51
C GLU A 48 4.12 -7.72 -2.94
N LYS A 49 3.98 -9.00 -3.30
CA LYS A 49 4.17 -9.47 -4.68
C LYS A 49 3.18 -8.81 -5.65
N ILE A 50 1.90 -8.72 -5.28
CA ILE A 50 0.86 -8.08 -6.10
C ILE A 50 1.16 -6.59 -6.30
N SER A 51 1.57 -5.89 -5.24
CA SER A 51 1.98 -4.48 -5.31
C SER A 51 3.17 -4.30 -6.24
N ARG A 52 4.20 -5.13 -6.10
CA ARG A 52 5.38 -5.10 -6.96
C ARG A 52 5.06 -5.41 -8.42
N ASP A 53 4.12 -6.33 -8.69
CA ASP A 53 3.67 -6.61 -10.04
C ASP A 53 2.91 -5.41 -10.64
N LEU A 54 2.11 -4.70 -9.84
CA LEU A 54 1.44 -3.45 -10.26
C LEU A 54 2.45 -2.36 -10.61
N ASP A 55 3.47 -2.15 -9.77
CA ASP A 55 4.52 -1.14 -10.00
C ASP A 55 5.30 -1.41 -11.29
N HIS A 56 5.46 -2.68 -11.68
CA HIS A 56 6.09 -3.07 -12.94
C HIS A 56 5.12 -3.15 -14.14
N GLY A 57 3.88 -2.67 -13.99
CA GLY A 57 2.87 -2.72 -15.06
C GLY A 57 2.33 -4.11 -15.39
N LYS A 58 2.59 -5.12 -14.54
CA LYS A 58 2.10 -6.50 -14.65
C LYS A 58 0.78 -6.71 -13.90
N GLY A 59 0.09 -5.63 -13.58
CA GLY A 59 -1.23 -5.65 -12.94
C GLY A 59 -2.24 -6.49 -13.73
N ARG A 60 -3.10 -7.21 -13.01
CA ARG A 60 -4.22 -7.95 -13.61
C ARG A 60 -5.53 -7.25 -13.32
N THR A 61 -6.32 -7.05 -14.37
CA THR A 61 -7.73 -6.67 -14.25
C THR A 61 -8.58 -7.94 -14.18
N PHE A 62 -9.69 -7.88 -13.46
CA PHE A 62 -10.63 -8.99 -13.33
C PHE A 62 -12.01 -8.54 -13.78
N SER A 63 -12.68 -9.36 -14.59
CA SER A 63 -14.03 -9.07 -15.07
C SER A 63 -15.11 -9.26 -13.98
N SER A 64 -14.76 -9.83 -12.83
CA SER A 64 -15.65 -9.96 -11.68
C SER A 64 -14.88 -10.19 -10.37
N PRO A 65 -15.48 -9.83 -9.22
CA PRO A 65 -14.89 -10.13 -7.91
C PRO A 65 -14.65 -11.63 -7.68
N ALA A 66 -15.47 -12.51 -8.26
CA ALA A 66 -15.31 -13.96 -8.14
C ALA A 66 -14.02 -14.45 -8.81
N LYS A 67 -13.69 -13.96 -10.01
CA LYS A 67 -12.44 -14.30 -10.71
C LYS A 67 -11.21 -13.80 -9.96
N MET A 68 -11.30 -12.59 -9.40
CA MET A 68 -10.24 -12.06 -8.53
C MET A 68 -10.00 -12.97 -7.33
N ARG A 69 -11.06 -13.39 -6.62
CA ARG A 69 -10.93 -14.32 -5.48
C ARG A 69 -10.35 -15.66 -5.89
N GLN A 70 -10.74 -16.21 -7.04
CA GLN A 70 -10.19 -17.48 -7.53
C GLN A 70 -8.70 -17.38 -7.86
N TRP A 71 -8.28 -16.25 -8.43
CA TRP A 71 -6.86 -15.98 -8.69
C TRP A 71 -6.06 -15.81 -7.39
N LEU A 72 -6.57 -15.07 -6.41
CA LEU A 72 -5.94 -14.92 -5.09
C LEU A 72 -5.75 -16.27 -4.36
N LYS A 73 -6.65 -17.24 -4.56
CA LYS A 73 -6.52 -18.59 -4.01
C LYS A 73 -5.40 -19.43 -4.67
N ARG A 74 -4.99 -19.10 -5.89
CA ARG A 74 -3.98 -19.82 -6.69
C ARG A 74 -2.59 -19.17 -6.64
N LEU A 75 -2.47 -18.05 -5.94
CA LEU A 75 -1.26 -17.25 -5.73
C LEU A 75 -0.54 -17.72 -4.48
#